data_AF-A0A2E9P3V9-F1
#
_entry.id   AF-A0A2E9P3V9-F1
#
_cell.length_a   1.000
_cell.length_b   1.000
_cell.length_c   1.000
_cell.angle_alpha   90.00
_cell.angle_beta   90.00
_cell.angle_gamma   90.00
#
_symmetry.space_group_name_H-M   'P 1'
#
loop_
_entity.id
_entity.type
_entity.pdbx_description
1 polymer ?
#
loop_
_entity_poly.entity_id
_entity_poly.type
_entity_poly.pdbx_seq_one_letter_code
_entity_poly.pdbx_strand_id
1 'polypeptide(L)'
;MNTTTLVAAFIVVVSGLIWIGTQSNDTGWAGNRNQCVGECYENWKAENGGSIAAVEQTKQAALAAASPEALGEKYYGQCIACHGSRGEGGIGPMLAGQAAADIVAKLTAYRAGEERGAQSAMMYPVAKPMTDADLDNIAAYVASL
;
A
#
# COMPACT_ATOMS: atom_id res chain seq x y z
N MET A 1 -18.76 -58.52 10.89
CA MET A 1 -17.53 -57.70 10.71
C MET A 1 -17.14 -57.14 12.08
N ASN A 2 -15.87 -57.29 12.49
CA ASN A 2 -15.41 -56.75 13.77
C ASN A 2 -14.93 -55.30 13.61
N THR A 3 -14.87 -54.57 14.72
CA THR A 3 -14.46 -53.16 14.77
C THR A 3 -13.10 -52.92 14.14
N THR A 4 -12.16 -53.85 14.28
CA THR A 4 -10.83 -53.79 13.66
C THR A 4 -10.89 -53.81 12.13
N THR A 5 -11.80 -54.59 11.55
CA THR A 5 -11.97 -54.67 10.08
C THR A 5 -12.58 -53.38 9.53
N LEU A 6 -13.50 -52.75 10.27
CA LEU A 6 -14.12 -51.48 9.89
C LEU A 6 -13.13 -50.30 9.94
N VAL A 7 -12.29 -50.25 10.99
CA VAL A 7 -11.26 -49.21 11.12
C VAL A 7 -10.19 -49.33 10.04
N ALA A 8 -9.74 -50.55 9.74
CA ALA A 8 -8.75 -50.77 8.68
C ALA A 8 -9.31 -50.38 7.30
N ALA A 9 -10.55 -50.73 6.98
CA ALA A 9 -11.20 -50.34 5.73
C ALA A 9 -11.34 -48.81 5.63
N PHE A 10 -11.72 -48.15 6.71
CA PHE A 10 -11.82 -46.69 6.75
C PHE A 10 -10.46 -46.01 6.52
N ILE A 11 -9.39 -46.49 7.17
CA ILE A 11 -8.03 -45.95 6.98
C ILE A 11 -7.57 -46.11 5.53
N VAL A 12 -7.80 -47.26 4.91
CA VAL A 12 -7.41 -47.51 3.51
C VAL A 12 -8.20 -46.61 2.56
N VAL A 13 -9.51 -46.44 2.77
CA VAL A 13 -10.35 -45.56 1.95
C VAL A 13 -9.92 -44.10 2.11
N VAL A 14 -9.74 -43.62 3.34
CA VAL A 14 -9.31 -42.24 3.61
C VAL A 14 -7.92 -41.98 3.05
N SER A 15 -6.97 -42.88 3.26
CA SER A 15 -5.60 -42.75 2.72
C SER A 15 -5.60 -42.79 1.19
N GLY A 16 -6.44 -43.63 0.58
CA GLY A 16 -6.62 -43.67 -0.87
C GLY A 16 -7.22 -42.38 -1.44
N LEU A 17 -8.23 -41.81 -0.77
CA LEU A 17 -8.83 -40.53 -1.16
C LEU A 17 -7.84 -39.36 -1.04
N ILE A 18 -7.01 -39.34 0.02
CA ILE A 18 -5.94 -38.34 0.18
C ILE A 18 -4.87 -38.51 -0.91
N TRP A 19 -4.47 -39.74 -1.22
CA TRP A 19 -3.48 -40.03 -2.25
C TRP A 19 -3.98 -39.70 -3.66
N ILE A 20 -5.27 -39.92 -3.94
CA ILE A 20 -5.90 -39.52 -5.20
C ILE A 20 -6.00 -37.99 -5.28
N GLY A 21 -6.48 -37.33 -4.22
CA GLY A 21 -6.63 -35.87 -4.18
C GLY A 21 -5.30 -35.11 -4.33
N THR A 22 -4.19 -35.69 -3.84
CA THR A 22 -2.85 -35.11 -4.01
C THR A 22 -2.26 -35.32 -5.40
N GLN A 23 -2.72 -36.32 -6.16
CA GLN A 23 -2.31 -36.54 -7.55
C GLN A 23 -3.23 -35.89 -8.57
N SER A 24 -4.49 -35.64 -8.21
CA SER A 24 -5.46 -34.94 -9.06
C SER A 24 -5.44 -33.42 -8.86
N ASN A 25 -4.35 -32.86 -8.36
CA ASN A 25 -4.18 -31.41 -8.28
C ASN A 25 -3.93 -30.89 -9.70
N ASP A 26 -5.01 -30.54 -10.40
CA ASP A 26 -4.95 -29.91 -11.70
C ASP A 26 -4.17 -28.60 -11.57
N THR A 27 -2.95 -28.56 -12.08
CA THR A 27 -2.15 -27.33 -12.15
C THR A 27 -2.79 -26.26 -13.06
N GLY A 28 -3.86 -26.62 -13.79
CA GLY A 28 -4.74 -25.73 -14.54
C GLY A 28 -5.98 -25.25 -13.78
N TRP A 29 -6.20 -25.63 -12.51
CA TRP A 29 -7.30 -25.07 -11.71
C TRP A 29 -7.04 -23.61 -11.33
N ALA A 30 -7.50 -22.69 -12.17
CA ALA A 30 -7.55 -21.25 -11.92
C ALA A 30 -8.66 -20.82 -10.93
N GLY A 31 -9.15 -21.73 -10.08
CA GLY A 31 -10.31 -21.48 -9.21
C GLY A 31 -10.02 -20.65 -7.96
N ASN A 32 -8.74 -20.37 -7.66
CA ASN A 32 -8.36 -19.31 -6.75
C ASN A 32 -7.60 -18.22 -7.52
N ARG A 33 -8.32 -17.18 -7.98
CA ARG A 33 -7.71 -15.99 -8.62
C ARG A 33 -6.75 -15.23 -7.71
N ASN A 34 -6.60 -15.64 -6.45
CA ASN A 34 -5.71 -15.01 -5.49
C ASN A 34 -4.38 -15.76 -5.30
N GLN A 35 -4.10 -16.83 -6.07
CA GLN A 35 -2.84 -17.56 -6.01
C GLN A 35 -2.37 -17.94 -7.42
N CYS A 36 -1.62 -17.06 -8.10
CA CYS A 36 -0.92 -17.41 -9.33
C CYS A 36 0.37 -18.16 -9.00
N VAL A 37 0.38 -19.46 -9.31
CA VAL A 37 1.54 -20.35 -9.23
C VAL A 37 1.74 -21.04 -10.57
N GLY A 38 2.92 -21.62 -10.82
CA GLY A 38 3.22 -22.32 -12.06
C GLY A 38 3.20 -21.40 -13.29
N GLU A 39 2.58 -21.85 -14.38
CA GLU A 39 2.55 -21.13 -15.66
C GLU A 39 1.91 -19.73 -15.55
N CYS A 40 0.88 -19.55 -14.69
CA CYS A 40 0.35 -18.20 -14.45
C CYS A 40 1.44 -17.25 -13.92
N TYR A 41 2.26 -17.72 -12.99
CA TYR A 41 3.33 -16.90 -12.40
C TYR A 41 4.44 -16.62 -13.40
N GLU A 42 4.82 -17.60 -14.23
CA GLU A 42 5.82 -17.39 -15.29
C GLU A 42 5.35 -16.37 -16.33
N ASN A 43 4.10 -16.46 -16.78
CA ASN A 43 3.51 -15.49 -17.70
C ASN A 43 3.41 -14.09 -17.06
N TRP A 44 2.97 -14.01 -15.80
CA TRP A 44 2.95 -12.75 -15.06
C TRP A 44 4.34 -12.12 -14.96
N LYS A 45 5.38 -12.91 -14.66
CA LYS A 45 6.77 -12.41 -14.61
C LYS A 45 7.23 -11.87 -15.96
N ALA A 46 6.88 -12.54 -17.05
CA ALA A 46 7.21 -12.10 -18.40
C ALA A 46 6.55 -10.76 -18.75
N GLU A 47 5.29 -10.56 -18.35
CA GLU A 47 4.54 -9.33 -18.57
C GLU A 47 4.96 -8.17 -17.66
N ASN A 48 5.41 -8.46 -16.43
CA ASN A 48 5.69 -7.46 -15.39
C ASN A 48 7.19 -7.21 -15.17
N GLY A 49 8.05 -7.74 -16.04
CA GLY A 49 9.49 -7.46 -16.02
C GLY A 49 10.29 -8.20 -14.93
N GLY A 50 9.78 -9.30 -14.41
CA GLY A 50 10.51 -10.16 -13.47
C GLY A 50 9.68 -10.68 -12.29
N SER A 51 10.36 -11.26 -11.30
CA SER A 51 9.72 -11.78 -10.08
C SER A 51 9.12 -10.64 -9.23
N ILE A 52 8.19 -10.98 -8.33
CA ILE A 52 7.64 -10.00 -7.37
C ILE A 52 8.75 -9.28 -6.61
N ALA A 53 9.81 -10.00 -6.23
CA ALA A 53 10.97 -9.41 -5.57
C ALA A 53 11.71 -8.41 -6.47
N ALA A 54 11.87 -8.70 -7.76
CA ALA A 54 12.51 -7.79 -8.71
C ALA A 54 11.66 -6.54 -8.99
N VAL A 55 10.34 -6.71 -9.09
CA VAL A 55 9.39 -5.59 -9.23
C VAL A 55 9.45 -4.69 -8.00
N GLU A 56 9.45 -5.28 -6.80
CA GLU A 56 9.56 -4.50 -5.56
C GLU A 56 10.92 -3.80 -5.45
N GLN A 57 12.02 -4.46 -5.79
CA GLN A 57 13.35 -3.81 -5.83
C GLN A 57 13.38 -2.62 -6.79
N THR A 58 12.77 -2.76 -7.96
CA THR A 58 12.69 -1.67 -8.95
C THR A 58 11.86 -0.50 -8.42
N LYS A 59 10.73 -0.80 -7.77
CA LYS A 59 9.90 0.21 -7.11
C LYS A 59 10.66 0.93 -6.00
N GLN A 60 11.39 0.20 -5.15
CA GLN A 60 12.18 0.77 -4.07
C GLN A 60 13.33 1.63 -4.61
N ALA A 61 14.00 1.19 -5.67
CA ALA A 61 15.03 1.99 -6.34
C ALA A 61 14.44 3.27 -6.96
N ALA A 62 13.25 3.19 -7.55
CA ALA A 62 12.54 4.36 -8.09
C ALA A 62 12.11 5.34 -6.99
N LEU A 63 11.67 4.84 -5.83
CA LEU A 63 11.36 5.68 -4.67
C LEU A 63 12.61 6.34 -4.08
N ALA A 64 13.74 5.60 -4.02
CA ALA A 64 15.01 6.14 -3.54
C ALA A 64 15.61 7.20 -4.48
N ALA A 65 15.30 7.14 -5.77
CA ALA A 65 15.75 8.12 -6.76
C ALA A 65 14.78 9.29 -6.97
N ALA A 66 13.58 9.25 -6.37
CA ALA A 66 12.57 10.29 -6.55
C ALA A 66 12.94 11.57 -5.79
N SER A 67 12.60 12.72 -6.37
CA SER A 67 12.77 14.01 -5.68
C SER A 67 11.74 14.17 -4.55
N PRO A 68 12.01 15.03 -3.56
CA PRO A 68 11.04 15.34 -2.50
C PRO A 68 9.68 15.81 -3.04
N GLU A 69 9.68 16.61 -4.11
CA GLU A 69 8.47 17.10 -4.76
C GLU A 69 7.67 15.95 -5.38
N ALA A 70 8.32 15.02 -6.07
CA ALA A 70 7.66 13.86 -6.69
C ALA A 70 7.10 12.88 -5.64
N LEU A 71 7.80 12.73 -4.51
CA LEU A 71 7.30 11.97 -3.37
C LEU A 71 6.11 12.69 -2.70
N GLY A 72 6.19 14.01 -2.57
CA GLY A 72 5.11 14.85 -2.04
C GLY A 72 3.85 14.81 -2.91
N GLU A 73 3.99 14.87 -4.24
CA GLU A 73 2.87 14.78 -5.19
C GLU A 73 2.06 13.50 -4.95
N LYS A 74 2.73 12.37 -4.78
CA LYS A 74 2.07 11.08 -4.51
C LYS A 74 1.28 11.08 -3.19
N TYR A 75 1.78 11.77 -2.18
CA TYR A 75 1.09 11.91 -0.89
C TYR A 75 -0.04 12.94 -0.91
N TYR A 76 0.05 13.95 -1.78
CA TYR A 76 -0.89 15.08 -1.82
C TYR A 76 -2.34 14.66 -2.12
N GLY A 77 -2.57 13.48 -2.69
CA GLY A 77 -3.92 12.93 -2.91
C GLY A 77 -4.80 12.94 -1.65
N GLN A 78 -4.22 12.83 -0.45
CA GLN A 78 -4.95 12.89 0.82
C GLN A 78 -5.34 14.33 1.23
N CYS A 79 -4.69 15.34 0.66
CA CYS A 79 -4.88 16.75 0.99
C CYS A 79 -5.97 17.41 0.12
N ILE A 80 -6.17 16.89 -1.10
CA ILE A 80 -7.04 17.47 -2.14
C ILE A 80 -8.47 17.70 -1.66
N ALA A 81 -9.01 16.77 -0.88
CA ALA A 81 -10.40 16.83 -0.43
C ALA A 81 -10.73 18.11 0.37
N CYS A 82 -9.75 18.68 1.06
CA CYS A 82 -9.94 19.89 1.87
C CYS A 82 -9.22 21.11 1.29
N HIS A 83 -8.06 20.93 0.68
CA HIS A 83 -7.18 22.01 0.23
C HIS A 83 -7.22 22.26 -1.29
N GLY A 84 -7.98 21.48 -2.04
CA GLY A 84 -8.11 21.62 -3.48
C GLY A 84 -7.00 20.89 -4.25
N SER A 85 -7.29 20.58 -5.51
CA SER A 85 -6.42 19.78 -6.38
C SER A 85 -5.11 20.48 -6.74
N ARG A 86 -5.14 21.81 -6.72
CA ARG A 86 -4.03 22.72 -7.00
C ARG A 86 -3.65 23.55 -5.77
N GLY A 87 -4.09 23.15 -4.57
CA GLY A 87 -3.85 23.92 -3.35
C GLY A 87 -4.61 25.24 -3.29
N GLU A 88 -5.67 25.40 -4.09
CA GLU A 88 -6.50 26.62 -4.19
C GLU A 88 -7.33 26.90 -2.93
N GLY A 89 -7.41 25.94 -2.01
CA GLY A 89 -8.20 26.01 -0.78
C GLY A 89 -9.65 25.55 -0.98
N GLY A 90 -10.44 25.71 0.07
CA GLY A 90 -11.85 25.31 0.09
C GLY A 90 -12.33 25.15 1.53
N ILE A 91 -12.39 23.91 2.01
CA ILE A 91 -12.66 23.60 3.43
C ILE A 91 -11.46 24.02 4.29
N GLY A 92 -10.26 23.71 3.80
CA GLY A 92 -8.99 24.15 4.37
C GLY A 92 -8.46 25.40 3.66
N PRO A 93 -7.47 26.08 4.26
CA PRO A 93 -6.83 27.25 3.67
C PRO A 93 -6.11 26.89 2.36
N MET A 94 -5.92 27.90 1.52
CA MET A 94 -5.08 27.84 0.33
C MET A 94 -3.64 27.46 0.71
N LEU A 95 -3.09 26.47 0.00
CA LEU A 95 -1.72 25.98 0.17
C LEU A 95 -0.80 26.46 -0.95
N ALA A 96 -1.34 26.73 -2.15
CA ALA A 96 -0.56 27.24 -3.27
C ALA A 96 0.18 28.53 -2.91
N GLY A 97 1.44 28.64 -3.30
CA GLY A 97 2.31 29.78 -2.98
C GLY A 97 2.72 29.93 -1.50
N GLN A 98 2.39 28.98 -0.61
CA GLN A 98 2.96 28.96 0.74
C GLN A 98 4.42 28.49 0.70
N ALA A 99 5.28 29.10 1.53
CA ALA A 99 6.67 28.68 1.63
C ALA A 99 6.78 27.28 2.26
N ALA A 100 7.69 26.44 1.74
CA ALA A 100 7.90 25.08 2.25
C ALA A 100 8.18 25.06 3.76
N ALA A 101 9.01 25.98 4.26
CA ALA A 101 9.34 26.08 5.69
C ALA A 101 8.11 26.32 6.57
N ASP A 102 7.14 27.13 6.10
CA ASP A 102 5.91 27.40 6.83
C ASP A 102 5.00 26.16 6.87
N ILE A 103 4.97 25.38 5.78
CA ILE A 103 4.21 24.13 5.72
C ILE A 103 4.80 23.11 6.70
N VAL A 104 6.13 22.91 6.70
CA VAL A 104 6.79 22.02 7.66
C VAL A 104 6.52 22.46 9.09
N ALA A 105 6.63 23.76 9.40
CA ALA A 105 6.38 24.27 10.74
C ALA A 105 4.94 24.05 11.20
N LYS A 106 3.95 24.29 10.33
CA LYS A 106 2.53 24.06 10.62
C LYS A 106 2.24 22.58 10.83
N LEU A 107 2.69 21.71 9.93
CA LEU A 107 2.46 20.27 10.04
C LEU A 107 3.16 19.66 11.27
N THR A 108 4.36 20.13 11.60
CA THR A 108 5.06 19.72 12.82
C THR A 108 4.26 20.09 14.07
N ALA A 109 3.73 21.31 14.11
CA ALA A 109 2.86 21.77 15.19
C ALA A 109 1.59 20.90 15.31
N TYR A 110 0.93 20.63 14.19
CA TYR A 110 -0.26 19.77 14.15
C TYR A 110 0.03 18.34 14.60
N ARG A 111 1.19 17.78 14.24
CA ARG A 111 1.62 16.45 14.69
C ARG A 111 1.85 16.40 16.21
N ALA A 112 2.31 17.52 16.79
CA ALA A 112 2.44 17.73 18.23
C ALA A 112 1.09 18.04 18.93
N GLY A 113 0.02 18.32 18.18
CA GLY A 113 -1.28 18.72 18.71
C GLY A 113 -1.33 20.20 19.13
N GLU A 114 -0.38 21.02 18.66
CA GLU A 114 -0.35 22.45 18.92
C GLU A 114 -1.34 23.21 18.03
N GLU A 115 -2.09 24.13 18.64
CA GLU A 115 -3.02 25.00 17.91
C GLU A 115 -2.28 26.10 17.15
N ARG A 116 -2.58 26.24 15.85
CA ARG A 116 -2.14 27.35 15.00
C ARG A 116 -3.31 28.21 14.49
N GLY A 117 -4.54 27.79 14.75
CA GLY A 117 -5.77 28.45 14.31
C GLY A 117 -7.04 27.64 14.65
N ALA A 118 -8.22 28.20 14.40
CA ALA A 118 -9.50 27.63 14.81
C ALA A 118 -9.78 26.21 14.27
N GLN A 119 -9.20 25.86 13.11
CA GLN A 119 -9.39 24.56 12.46
C GLN A 119 -8.24 23.56 12.72
N SER A 120 -7.31 23.87 13.63
CA SER A 120 -6.11 23.03 13.86
C SER A 120 -6.45 21.59 14.21
N ALA A 121 -7.51 21.37 15.00
CA ALA A 121 -7.94 20.05 15.43
C ALA A 121 -8.27 19.09 14.26
N MET A 122 -8.65 19.62 13.09
CA MET A 122 -8.90 18.79 11.90
C MET A 122 -7.61 18.30 11.25
N MET A 123 -6.50 19.02 11.42
CA MET A 123 -5.20 18.67 10.84
C MET A 123 -4.38 17.73 11.73
N TYR A 124 -4.69 17.63 13.03
CA TYR A 124 -3.99 16.71 13.94
C TYR A 124 -4.01 15.25 13.48
N PRO A 125 -5.16 14.63 13.16
CA PRO A 125 -5.18 13.23 12.71
C PRO A 125 -4.48 13.04 11.36
N VAL A 126 -4.41 14.09 10.52
CA VAL A 126 -3.71 14.06 9.24
C VAL A 126 -2.19 14.09 9.44
N ALA A 127 -1.72 14.97 10.32
CA ALA A 127 -0.29 15.15 10.59
C ALA A 127 0.30 14.07 11.52
N LYS A 128 -0.52 13.43 12.36
CA LYS A 128 -0.06 12.48 13.37
C LYS A 128 0.76 11.29 12.82
N PRO A 129 0.35 10.60 11.74
CA PRO A 129 1.10 9.48 11.21
C PRO A 129 2.30 9.88 10.33
N MET A 130 2.49 11.17 10.05
CA MET A 130 3.51 11.64 9.11
C MET A 130 4.91 11.62 9.73
N THR A 131 5.86 11.06 9.01
CA THR A 131 7.30 11.14 9.34
C THR A 131 7.86 12.51 8.97
N ASP A 132 9.06 12.85 9.45
CA ASP A 132 9.73 14.10 9.07
C ASP A 132 9.95 14.20 7.55
N ALA A 133 10.33 13.08 6.93
CA ALA A 133 10.46 13.00 5.48
C ALA A 133 9.14 13.27 4.75
N ASP A 134 8.00 12.79 5.28
CA ASP A 134 6.69 13.08 4.69
C ASP A 134 6.35 14.58 4.78
N LEU A 135 6.72 15.24 5.88
CA LEU A 135 6.50 16.68 6.04
C LEU A 135 7.31 17.48 5.02
N ASP A 136 8.59 17.13 4.85
CA ASP A 136 9.48 17.78 3.91
C ASP A 136 9.06 17.54 2.45
N ASN A 137 8.68 16.30 2.12
CA ASN A 137 8.20 15.95 0.78
C ASN A 137 6.91 16.71 0.42
N ILE A 138 5.92 16.71 1.31
CA ILE A 138 4.68 17.47 1.10
C ILE A 138 4.96 18.97 0.98
N ALA A 139 5.81 19.52 1.84
CA ALA A 139 6.17 20.93 1.80
C ALA A 139 6.87 21.33 0.49
N ALA A 140 7.77 20.47 -0.02
CA ALA A 140 8.43 20.67 -1.30
C ALA A 140 7.41 20.68 -2.46
N TYR A 141 6.49 19.72 -2.47
CA TYR A 141 5.43 19.69 -3.48
C TYR A 141 4.50 20.91 -3.40
N VAL A 142 4.01 21.24 -2.21
CA VAL A 142 3.09 22.38 -2.01
C VAL A 142 3.74 23.70 -2.42
N ALA A 143 5.04 23.88 -2.18
CA ALA A 143 5.77 25.08 -2.62
C ALA A 143 5.97 25.15 -4.14
N SER A 144 5.79 24.04 -4.87
CA SER A 144 5.86 23.98 -6.33
C SER A 144 4.51 24.22 -7.03
N LEU A 145 3.40 24.30 -6.27
CA LEU A 145 2.04 24.61 -6.75
C LEU A 145 1.82 26.12 -6.97
#